data_AF-A0A2H0AG97-F1
#
_entry.id   AF-A0A2H0AG97-F1
#
_cell.length_a   1.000
_cell.length_b   1.000
_cell.length_c   1.000
_cell.angle_alpha   90.00
_cell.angle_beta   90.00
_cell.angle_gamma   90.00
#
_symmetry.space_group_name_H-M   'P 1'
#
loop_
_entity.id
_entity.type
_entity.pdbx_description
1 polymer ?
#
loop_
_entity_poly.entity_id
_entity_poly.type
_entity_poly.pdbx_seq_one_letter_code
_entity_poly.pdbx_strand_id
1 'polypeptide(L)'
;ALLHDVGKIVLNRHLQQALYAGGGLLTGRFTLLEMEHSLLHTDHARVGMLLLRQWGLADKIAVPVGLHHTLDHPKSKFLFCRVVYLANQLTEEVGIHAVDPAAQFFDVAACRERSEDFPIVPGFIEHMEEIMAEFHDRYQETVETFVL
;
A
#
# COMPACT_ATOMS: atom_id res chain seq x y z
N ALA A 1 -5.33 -7.17 -8.87
CA ALA A 1 -5.43 -6.84 -7.44
C ALA A 1 -4.13 -7.18 -6.69
N LEU A 2 -3.71 -8.44 -6.52
CA LEU A 2 -2.64 -8.81 -5.55
C LEU A 2 -1.43 -7.83 -5.40
N LEU A 3 -0.74 -7.47 -6.49
CA LEU A 3 0.45 -6.61 -6.43
C LEU A 3 0.16 -5.09 -6.43
N HIS A 4 -1.08 -4.66 -6.62
CA HIS A 4 -1.38 -3.23 -6.82
C HIS A 4 -1.14 -2.38 -5.56
N ASP A 5 -1.22 -3.02 -4.39
CA ASP A 5 -1.06 -2.41 -3.08
C ASP A 5 0.20 -2.88 -2.35
N VAL A 6 1.13 -3.53 -3.04
CA VAL A 6 2.36 -4.08 -2.41
C VAL A 6 3.20 -2.99 -1.72
N GLY A 7 3.11 -1.75 -2.19
CA GLY A 7 3.78 -0.61 -1.57
C GLY A 7 3.28 -0.29 -0.16
N LYS A 8 2.07 -0.72 0.22
CA LYS A 8 1.56 -0.56 1.60
C LYS A 8 2.45 -1.27 2.61
N ILE A 9 3.02 -2.43 2.27
CA ILE A 9 3.92 -3.18 3.17
C ILE A 9 5.16 -2.34 3.50
N VAL A 10 5.74 -1.68 2.49
CA VAL A 10 6.91 -0.82 2.66
C VAL A 10 6.53 0.46 3.39
N LEU A 11 5.46 1.16 2.98
CA LEU A 11 5.07 2.42 3.60
C LEU A 11 4.51 2.31 5.01
N ASN A 12 4.02 1.14 5.43
CA ASN A 12 3.37 0.96 6.73
C ASN A 12 4.23 1.48 7.88
N ARG A 13 5.51 1.08 7.92
CA ARG A 13 6.44 1.47 8.98
C ARG A 13 6.81 2.96 8.91
N HIS A 14 7.04 3.49 7.72
CA HIS A 14 7.32 4.92 7.53
C HIS A 14 6.15 5.80 7.99
N LEU A 15 4.92 5.40 7.67
CA LEU A 15 3.72 6.12 8.07
C LEU A 15 3.53 6.10 9.58
N GLN A 16 3.70 4.93 10.22
CA GLN A 16 3.67 4.81 11.68
C GLN A 16 4.71 5.71 12.36
N GLN A 17 5.94 5.73 11.86
CA GLN A 17 7.02 6.58 12.38
C GLN A 17 6.69 8.07 12.23
N ALA A 18 6.18 8.50 11.07
CA ALA A 18 5.82 9.89 10.83
C ALA A 18 4.65 10.35 11.71
N LEU A 19 3.63 9.50 11.90
CA LEU A 19 2.52 9.77 12.81
C LEU A 19 2.99 9.90 14.27
N TYR A 20 3.88 9.01 14.71
CA TYR A 20 4.45 9.06 16.05
C TYR A 20 5.29 10.33 16.27
N ALA A 21 6.15 10.68 15.32
CA ALA A 21 6.98 11.89 15.37
C ALA A 21 6.14 13.19 15.35
N GLY A 22 5.00 13.18 14.64
CA GLY A 22 4.05 14.30 14.56
C GLY A 22 3.13 14.46 15.79
N GLY A 23 3.29 13.66 16.84
CA GLY A 23 2.47 13.74 18.05
C GLY A 23 1.12 12.99 17.97
N GLY A 24 0.96 12.07 17.01
CA GLY A 24 -0.10 11.07 16.99
C GLY A 24 -1.52 11.57 16.69
N LEU A 25 -1.72 12.86 16.39
CA LEU A 25 -3.06 13.41 16.21
C LEU A 25 -3.18 14.18 14.89
N LEU A 26 -3.44 13.44 13.82
CA LEU A 26 -4.19 14.02 12.71
C LEU A 26 -5.62 14.26 13.22
N THR A 27 -5.93 15.49 13.61
CA THR A 27 -7.27 15.88 14.04
C THR A 27 -8.18 15.96 12.82
N GLY A 28 -8.90 14.89 12.53
CA GLY A 28 -9.84 14.82 11.39
C GLY A 28 -9.95 13.43 10.80
N ARG A 29 -10.90 13.23 9.88
CA ARG A 29 -10.96 12.03 9.03
C ARG A 29 -10.12 12.29 7.80
N PHE A 30 -8.89 11.79 7.80
CA PHE A 30 -8.02 11.76 6.62
C PHE A 30 -8.05 10.37 6.01
N THR A 31 -8.07 10.31 4.68
CA THR A 31 -7.84 9.07 3.93
C THR A 31 -6.38 8.65 4.05
N LEU A 32 -6.09 7.35 3.89
CA LEU A 32 -4.71 6.85 3.83
C LEU A 32 -3.85 7.64 2.83
N LEU A 33 -4.40 7.90 1.64
CA LEU A 33 -3.69 8.62 0.59
C LEU A 33 -3.31 10.05 1.01
N GLU A 34 -4.23 10.78 1.66
CA GLU A 34 -3.96 12.12 2.18
C GLU A 34 -2.86 12.11 3.26
N MET A 35 -2.85 11.08 4.11
CA MET A 35 -1.81 10.93 5.14
C MET A 35 -0.45 10.63 4.54
N GLU A 36 -0.36 9.67 3.61
CA GLU A 36 0.88 9.34 2.91
C GLU A 36 1.43 10.56 2.17
N HIS A 37 0.59 11.30 1.44
CA HIS A 37 1.01 12.51 0.73
C HIS A 37 1.49 13.62 1.68
N SER A 38 0.78 13.84 2.78
CA SER A 38 1.07 14.93 3.72
C SER A 38 2.32 14.65 4.57
N LEU A 39 2.51 13.40 4.98
CA LEU A 39 3.57 13.02 5.93
C LEU A 39 4.81 12.48 5.23
N LEU A 40 4.66 11.81 4.09
CA LEU A 40 5.73 11.07 3.41
C LEU A 40 6.02 11.60 2.00
N HIS A 41 5.25 12.58 1.50
CA HIS A 41 5.40 13.17 0.17
C HIS A 41 5.35 12.16 -1.00
N THR A 42 4.79 10.97 -0.75
CA THR A 42 4.59 9.89 -1.71
C THR A 42 3.37 9.06 -1.30
N ASP A 43 3.03 8.01 -2.05
CA ASP A 43 1.95 7.09 -1.71
C ASP A 43 2.32 5.63 -2.03
N HIS A 44 1.52 4.70 -1.53
CA HIS A 44 1.76 3.27 -1.70
C HIS A 44 1.73 2.84 -3.16
N ALA A 45 0.98 3.53 -4.03
CA ALA A 45 0.94 3.25 -5.46
C ALA A 45 2.31 3.55 -6.10
N ARG A 46 2.86 4.74 -5.84
CA ARG A 46 4.16 5.19 -6.36
C ARG A 46 5.30 4.33 -5.84
N VAL A 47 5.30 3.99 -4.55
CA VAL A 47 6.27 3.06 -3.96
C VAL A 47 6.13 1.68 -4.60
N GLY A 48 4.90 1.16 -4.76
CA GLY A 48 4.63 -0.10 -5.43
C GLY A 48 5.16 -0.14 -6.86
N MET A 49 4.98 0.94 -7.65
CA MET A 49 5.54 1.01 -9.01
C MET A 49 7.06 0.92 -9.03
N LEU A 50 7.75 1.65 -8.15
CA LEU A 50 9.21 1.59 -8.07
C LEU A 50 9.68 0.20 -7.64
N LEU A 51 9.03 -0.40 -6.64
CA LEU A 51 9.33 -1.74 -6.18
C LEU A 51 9.18 -2.78 -7.31
N LEU A 52 8.08 -2.72 -8.06
CA LEU A 52 7.86 -3.64 -9.19
C LEU A 52 8.89 -3.44 -10.31
N ARG A 53 9.38 -2.21 -10.52
CA ARG A 53 10.49 -1.95 -11.44
C ARG A 53 11.80 -2.53 -10.94
N GLN A 54 12.08 -2.42 -9.63
CA GLN A 54 13.25 -3.04 -9.01
C GLN A 54 13.22 -4.56 -9.12
N TRP A 55 12.03 -5.17 -9.10
CA TRP A 55 11.83 -6.60 -9.37
C TRP A 55 11.95 -6.98 -10.86
N GLY A 56 12.22 -6.02 -11.74
CA GLY A 56 12.37 -6.25 -13.18
C GLY A 56 11.04 -6.40 -13.92
N LEU A 57 9.90 -6.04 -13.32
CA LEU A 57 8.62 -6.10 -14.03
C LEU A 57 8.50 -4.97 -15.04
N ALA A 58 7.96 -5.30 -16.21
CA ALA A 58 7.75 -4.35 -17.29
C ALA A 58 6.78 -3.22 -16.90
N ASP A 59 6.95 -2.04 -17.51
CA ASP A 59 6.09 -0.87 -17.29
C ASP A 59 4.60 -1.14 -17.56
N LYS A 60 4.27 -2.11 -18.43
CA LYS A 60 2.88 -2.55 -18.64
C LYS A 60 2.22 -3.16 -17.39
N ILE A 61 3.00 -3.52 -16.37
CA ILE A 61 2.56 -3.97 -15.04
C ILE A 61 2.82 -2.88 -14.00
N ALA A 62 4.03 -2.33 -13.95
CA ALA A 62 4.42 -1.38 -12.91
C ALA A 62 3.69 -0.03 -13.00
N VAL A 63 3.47 0.51 -14.21
CA VAL A 63 2.80 1.82 -14.39
C VAL A 63 1.33 1.79 -13.96
N PRO A 64 0.52 0.76 -14.32
CA PRO A 64 -0.82 0.61 -13.75
C PRO A 64 -0.86 0.59 -12.22
N VAL A 65 0.14 -0.02 -11.58
CA VAL A 65 0.28 0.02 -10.12
C VAL A 65 0.62 1.42 -9.62
N GLY A 66 1.48 2.17 -10.30
CA GLY A 66 1.85 3.53 -9.86
C GLY A 66 0.77 4.59 -10.01
N LEU A 67 -0.21 4.36 -10.88
CA LEU A 67 -1.18 5.37 -11.30
C LEU A 67 -2.62 5.05 -10.90
N HIS A 68 -2.84 4.01 -10.10
CA HIS A 68 -4.21 3.57 -9.80
C HIS A 68 -5.00 4.59 -8.95
N HIS A 69 -4.32 5.49 -8.22
CA HIS A 69 -4.93 6.66 -7.55
C HIS A 69 -4.82 7.96 -8.36
N THR A 70 -4.16 7.98 -9.52
CA THR A 70 -3.85 9.19 -10.30
C THR A 70 -4.58 9.18 -11.65
N LEU A 71 -5.89 9.42 -11.63
CA LEU A 71 -6.75 9.32 -12.81
C LEU A 71 -6.52 10.43 -13.85
N ASP A 72 -5.94 11.55 -13.47
CA ASP A 72 -5.65 12.71 -14.31
C ASP A 72 -4.33 12.61 -15.10
N HIS A 73 -3.44 11.68 -14.74
CA HIS A 73 -2.15 11.49 -15.43
C HIS A 73 -2.34 11.00 -16.88
N PRO A 74 -1.60 11.51 -17.90
CA PRO A 74 -1.82 11.11 -19.30
C PRO A 74 -1.77 9.60 -19.56
N LYS A 75 -0.90 8.88 -18.85
CA LYS A 75 -0.78 7.41 -18.96
C LYS A 75 -1.92 6.65 -18.27
N SER A 76 -2.72 7.26 -17.41
CA SER A 76 -3.89 6.62 -16.78
C SER A 76 -4.95 6.19 -17.81
N LYS A 77 -4.97 6.87 -18.97
CA LYS A 77 -5.86 6.59 -20.10
C LYS A 77 -5.53 5.29 -20.83
N PHE A 78 -4.32 4.75 -20.63
CA PHE A 78 -3.91 3.50 -21.25
C PHE A 78 -4.72 2.32 -20.71
N LEU A 79 -4.99 1.34 -21.59
CA LEU A 79 -5.87 0.21 -21.28
C LEU A 79 -5.46 -0.53 -20.00
N PHE A 80 -4.18 -0.79 -19.80
CA PHE A 80 -3.69 -1.53 -18.63
C PHE A 80 -3.99 -0.82 -17.31
N CYS A 81 -3.87 0.51 -17.24
CA CYS A 81 -4.22 1.30 -16.07
C CYS A 81 -5.73 1.23 -15.78
N ARG A 82 -6.55 1.38 -16.83
CA ARG A 82 -8.02 1.27 -16.73
C ARG A 82 -8.49 -0.12 -16.31
N VAL A 83 -7.81 -1.18 -16.75
CA VAL A 83 -8.09 -2.56 -16.32
C VAL A 83 -7.80 -2.75 -14.84
N VAL A 84 -6.67 -2.24 -14.34
CA VAL A 84 -6.35 -2.31 -12.91
C VAL A 84 -7.35 -1.51 -12.08
N TYR A 85 -7.69 -0.29 -12.52
CA TYR A 85 -8.73 0.52 -11.88
C TYR A 85 -10.08 -0.19 -11.85
N LEU A 86 -10.54 -0.74 -12.98
CA LEU A 86 -11.80 -1.47 -13.05
C LEU A 86 -11.76 -2.71 -12.15
N ALA A 87 -10.66 -3.46 -12.13
CA ALA A 87 -10.51 -4.62 -11.26
C ALA A 87 -10.60 -4.22 -9.77
N ASN A 88 -9.99 -3.09 -9.38
CA ASN A 88 -10.07 -2.58 -8.02
C ASN A 88 -11.51 -2.17 -7.64
N GLN A 89 -12.19 -1.42 -8.51
CA GLN A 89 -13.58 -1.05 -8.28
C GLN A 89 -14.48 -2.29 -8.17
N LEU A 90 -14.30 -3.28 -9.03
CA LEU A 90 -15.08 -4.52 -8.97
C LEU A 90 -14.83 -5.30 -7.67
N THR A 91 -13.61 -5.33 -7.13
CA THR A 91 -13.33 -5.98 -5.84
C THR A 91 -13.98 -5.26 -4.66
N GLU A 92 -13.97 -3.92 -4.67
CA GLU A 92 -14.63 -3.12 -3.64
C GLU A 92 -16.16 -3.28 -3.68
N GLU A 93 -16.77 -3.26 -4.88
CA GLU A 93 -18.23 -3.42 -5.05
C GLU A 93 -18.75 -4.79 -4.60
N VAL A 94 -17.95 -5.85 -4.70
CA VAL A 94 -18.33 -7.20 -4.24
C VAL A 94 -18.01 -7.46 -2.76
N GLY A 95 -17.59 -6.43 -2.01
CA GLY A 95 -17.33 -6.51 -0.58
C GLY A 95 -15.97 -7.09 -0.19
N ILE A 96 -15.03 -7.23 -1.13
CA ILE A 96 -13.65 -7.62 -0.82
C ILE A 96 -12.89 -6.33 -0.52
N HIS A 97 -13.01 -5.88 0.73
CA HIS A 97 -12.40 -4.63 1.18
C HIS A 97 -10.98 -4.85 1.70
N ALA A 98 -10.04 -4.02 1.24
CA ALA A 98 -8.70 -3.94 1.83
C ALA A 98 -8.71 -3.08 3.11
N VAL A 99 -9.35 -3.58 4.17
CA VAL A 99 -9.46 -2.95 5.52
C VAL A 99 -10.25 -1.62 5.52
N ASP A 100 -10.83 -1.28 6.67
CA ASP A 100 -11.55 0.00 6.89
C ASP A 100 -10.65 1.20 6.50
N PRO A 101 -11.10 2.13 5.64
CA PRO A 101 -10.41 3.38 5.34
C PRO A 101 -10.03 4.22 6.58
N ALA A 102 -10.65 3.98 7.74
CA ALA A 102 -10.29 4.58 9.01
C ALA A 102 -9.06 3.93 9.69
N ALA A 103 -8.65 2.73 9.27
CA ALA A 103 -7.41 2.11 9.71
C ALA A 103 -6.24 2.84 9.04
N GLN A 104 -5.62 3.75 9.78
CA GLN A 104 -4.58 4.63 9.26
C GLN A 104 -3.29 3.89 8.86
N PHE A 105 -3.11 2.66 9.35
CA PHE A 105 -2.01 1.77 9.04
C PHE A 105 -2.42 0.32 9.33
N PHE A 106 -1.64 -0.63 8.83
CA PHE A 106 -1.82 -2.05 9.11
C PHE A 106 -1.27 -2.39 10.50
N ASP A 107 -2.18 -2.73 11.42
CA ASP A 107 -1.86 -3.23 12.76
C ASP A 107 -1.90 -4.77 12.75
N VAL A 108 -0.70 -5.37 12.86
CA VAL A 108 -0.55 -6.83 12.86
C VAL A 108 -1.16 -7.46 14.11
N ALA A 109 -1.08 -6.82 15.27
CA ALA A 109 -1.66 -7.36 16.51
C ALA A 109 -3.19 -7.40 16.40
N ALA A 110 -3.81 -6.31 15.97
CA ALA A 110 -5.26 -6.26 15.71
C ALA A 110 -5.69 -7.24 14.60
N CYS A 111 -4.81 -7.49 13.61
CA CYS A 111 -5.05 -8.46 12.55
C CYS A 111 -5.07 -9.91 13.06
N ARG A 112 -4.17 -10.27 13.98
CA ARG A 112 -4.09 -11.61 14.57
C ARG A 112 -5.33 -11.98 15.38
N GLU A 113 -5.98 -11.00 15.99
CA GLU A 113 -7.23 -11.18 16.73
C GLU A 113 -8.43 -11.47 15.81
N ARG A 114 -8.34 -11.14 14.51
CA ARG A 114 -9.37 -11.40 13.47
C ARG A 114 -9.03 -12.61 12.60
N SER A 115 -8.37 -13.62 13.15
CA SER A 115 -7.77 -14.73 12.41
C SER A 115 -8.75 -15.60 11.59
N GLU A 116 -10.06 -15.52 11.85
CA GLU A 116 -11.10 -16.29 11.15
C GLU A 116 -11.26 -15.92 9.66
N ASP A 117 -10.81 -14.73 9.24
CA ASP A 117 -10.95 -14.21 7.87
C ASP A 117 -9.74 -14.49 6.95
N PHE A 118 -8.67 -15.10 7.47
CA PHE A 118 -7.44 -15.30 6.70
C PHE A 118 -7.38 -16.66 5.99
N PRO A 119 -6.78 -16.73 4.79
CA PRO A 119 -6.46 -18.01 4.17
C PRO A 119 -5.53 -18.81 5.09
N ILE A 120 -5.82 -20.10 5.26
CA ILE A 120 -4.98 -21.01 6.06
C ILE A 120 -3.67 -21.26 5.31
N VAL A 121 -2.71 -20.38 5.55
CA VAL A 121 -1.31 -20.52 5.13
C VAL A 121 -0.52 -20.84 6.40
N PRO A 122 0.09 -22.04 6.51
CA PRO A 122 0.80 -22.44 7.73
C PRO A 122 1.86 -21.42 8.15
N GLY A 123 1.81 -20.96 9.40
CA GLY A 123 2.77 -20.00 9.94
C GLY A 123 2.52 -18.55 9.51
N PHE A 124 1.56 -18.26 8.62
CA PHE A 124 1.42 -16.91 8.06
C PHE A 124 0.99 -15.87 9.09
N ILE A 125 0.10 -16.24 10.01
CA ILE A 125 -0.34 -15.34 11.09
C ILE A 125 0.74 -15.21 12.15
N GLU A 126 1.42 -16.31 12.48
CA GLU A 126 2.49 -16.34 13.48
C GLU A 126 3.72 -15.52 13.05
N HIS A 127 4.08 -15.58 11.77
CA HIS A 127 5.27 -14.92 11.21
C HIS A 127 4.98 -13.61 10.50
N MET A 128 3.74 -13.11 10.52
CA MET A 128 3.33 -11.92 9.76
C MET A 128 4.20 -10.69 10.06
N GLU A 129 4.49 -10.44 11.34
CA GLU A 129 5.34 -9.32 11.77
C GLU A 129 6.76 -9.44 11.22
N GLU A 130 7.34 -10.65 11.28
CA GLU A 130 8.69 -10.94 10.79
C GLU A 130 8.76 -10.78 9.28
N ILE A 131 7.77 -11.30 8.54
CA ILE A 131 7.65 -11.18 7.08
C ILE A 131 7.57 -9.71 6.67
N MET A 132 6.70 -8.93 7.33
CA MET A 132 6.55 -7.51 7.04
C MET A 132 7.83 -6.73 7.35
N ALA A 133 8.49 -7.03 8.48
CA ALA A 133 9.75 -6.38 8.86
C ALA A 133 10.89 -6.70 7.88
N GLU A 134 11.09 -7.98 7.53
CA GLU A 134 12.11 -8.38 6.56
C GLU A 134 11.87 -7.73 5.19
N PHE A 135 10.61 -7.69 4.75
CA PHE A 135 10.26 -7.09 3.47
C PHE A 135 10.48 -5.58 3.46
N HIS A 136 10.07 -4.88 4.53
CA HIS A 136 10.38 -3.46 4.72
C HIS A 136 11.90 -3.22 4.66
N ASP A 137 12.67 -3.93 5.47
CA ASP A 137 14.11 -3.67 5.62
C ASP A 137 14.88 -3.90 4.32
N ARG A 138 14.41 -4.85 3.50
CA ARG A 138 14.95 -5.12 2.17
C ARG A 138 14.67 -4.02 1.14
N TYR A 139 13.54 -3.30 1.25
CA TYR A 139 13.05 -2.41 0.20
C TYR A 139 12.79 -0.96 0.64
N GLN A 140 13.15 -0.59 1.87
CA GLN A 140 12.97 0.76 2.41
C GLN A 140 13.63 1.86 1.56
N GLU A 141 14.73 1.56 0.85
CA GLU A 141 15.39 2.48 -0.11
C GLU A 141 14.45 2.98 -1.23
N THR A 142 13.39 2.21 -1.52
CA THR A 142 12.37 2.60 -2.51
C THR A 142 11.66 3.89 -2.09
N VAL A 143 11.50 4.11 -0.79
CA VAL A 143 10.87 5.30 -0.22
C VAL A 143 11.83 6.48 -0.25
N GLU A 144 13.12 6.26 0.04
CA GLU A 144 14.16 7.30 0.02
C GLU A 144 14.26 8.02 -1.33
N THR A 145 13.90 7.35 -2.43
CA THR A 145 13.83 7.93 -3.77
C THR A 145 12.84 9.10 -3.89
N PHE A 146 11.89 9.22 -2.96
CA PHE A 146 10.89 10.28 -2.92
C PHE A 146 11.16 11.39 -1.89
N VAL A 147 12.12 11.20 -0.98
CA VAL A 147 12.39 12.12 0.16
C VAL A 147 13.48 13.16 -0.18
N LEU A 148 13.68 13.46 -1.47
CA LEU A 148 14.60 14.52 -1.94
C LEU A 148 13.97 15.91 -1.96
#